data_AF-A0A925X8N3-F1
#
_entry.id   AF-A0A925X8N3-F1
#
_cell.length_a   1.000
_cell.length_b   1.000
_cell.length_c   1.000
_cell.angle_alpha   90.00
_cell.angle_beta   90.00
_cell.angle_gamma   90.00
#
_symmetry.space_group_name_H-M   'P 1'
#
loop_
_entity.id
_entity.type
_entity.pdbx_description
1 polymer ?
#
loop_
_entity_poly.entity_id
_entity_poly.type
_entity_poly.pdbx_seq_one_letter_code
_entity_poly.pdbx_strand_id
1 'polypeptide(L)'
;MTTFWNQLLNTALLGTDKQNFDNQHLPENLKALLEKNISKDKETDFLRAAILAWQYQRAGQVSEKLTLPQFKPCEPETQTYCPVPAQVVLKTLIDEEELNINLLKLFLQKCHEKNWVAPPEFVVRLLNLAKDKKYKSLQKQLFKLTGKRGEWLAQFKPDWNFVQAVDYAKVWDEGKGQERLEMFVDLRKADPEKARQLLQKTWQQEAYNTKTALVNGFKNNLSQEDEPFLQQIFEEIQIARTKKKDVYADLLKTVVDLLLSL
;
A
#
# COMPACT_ATOMS: atom_id res chain seq x y z
N MET A 1 10.59 -23.76 29.40
CA MET A 1 10.98 -25.15 29.74
C MET A 1 10.44 -25.47 31.14
N THR A 2 9.86 -26.65 31.35
CA THR A 2 9.28 -27.01 32.65
C THR A 2 10.39 -27.20 33.70
N THR A 3 10.07 -26.90 34.97
CA THR A 3 11.02 -26.89 36.10
C THR A 3 11.71 -28.23 36.34
N PHE A 4 10.99 -29.35 36.16
CA PHE A 4 11.55 -30.70 36.30
C PHE A 4 12.59 -31.07 35.23
N TRP A 5 12.50 -30.47 34.03
CA TRP A 5 13.46 -30.76 32.94
C TRP A 5 14.83 -30.15 33.24
N ASN A 6 14.85 -28.94 33.81
CA ASN A 6 16.08 -28.28 34.22
C ASN A 6 16.80 -29.07 35.32
N GLN A 7 16.06 -29.72 36.21
CA GLN A 7 16.63 -30.56 37.25
C GLN A 7 17.26 -31.85 36.69
N LEU A 8 16.59 -32.51 35.72
CA LEU A 8 17.15 -33.66 35.01
C LEU A 8 18.44 -33.28 34.28
N LEU A 9 18.45 -32.12 33.61
CA LEU A 9 19.65 -31.57 32.96
C LEU A 9 20.78 -31.30 33.97
N ASN A 10 20.49 -30.66 35.09
CA ASN A 10 21.50 -30.36 36.11
C ASN A 10 22.08 -31.64 36.72
N THR A 11 21.24 -32.65 36.95
CA THR A 11 21.67 -33.95 37.46
C THR A 11 22.54 -34.69 36.45
N ALA A 12 22.18 -34.66 35.15
CA ALA A 12 23.02 -35.21 34.09
C ALA A 12 24.39 -34.52 33.99
N LEU A 13 24.43 -33.18 34.15
CA LEU A 13 25.66 -32.40 34.03
C LEU A 13 26.62 -32.61 35.21
N LEU A 14 26.09 -32.74 36.43
CA LEU A 14 26.89 -32.93 37.65
C LEU A 14 27.25 -34.40 37.90
N GLY A 15 26.47 -35.33 37.32
CA GLY A 15 26.59 -36.77 37.49
C GLY A 15 25.75 -37.28 38.66
N THR A 16 25.20 -38.48 38.48
CA THR A 16 24.29 -39.16 39.43
C THR A 16 24.95 -39.49 40.78
N ASP A 17 26.29 -39.54 40.82
CA ASP A 17 27.06 -39.72 42.06
C ASP A 17 27.16 -38.45 42.91
N LYS A 18 27.29 -37.29 42.26
CA LYS A 18 27.45 -35.99 42.96
C LYS A 18 26.12 -35.39 43.35
N GLN A 19 25.07 -35.66 42.57
CA GLN A 19 23.72 -35.20 42.83
C GLN A 19 22.75 -36.33 42.52
N ASN A 20 22.08 -36.85 43.56
CA ASN A 20 21.01 -37.83 43.34
C ASN A 20 19.83 -37.15 42.63
N PHE A 21 19.21 -37.89 41.71
CA PHE A 21 17.97 -37.47 41.09
C PHE A 21 16.85 -37.43 42.13
N ASP A 22 16.13 -36.32 42.19
CA ASP A 22 14.97 -36.17 43.07
C ASP A 22 13.66 -36.22 42.25
N ASN A 23 12.93 -37.32 42.45
CA ASN A 23 11.68 -37.63 41.75
C ASN A 23 10.52 -36.73 42.20
N GLN A 24 10.66 -35.94 43.27
CA GLN A 24 9.56 -35.14 43.83
C GLN A 24 9.04 -34.06 42.89
N HIS A 25 9.85 -33.61 41.93
CA HIS A 25 9.45 -32.57 40.98
C HIS A 25 8.84 -33.12 39.68
N LEU A 26 8.85 -34.44 39.46
CA LEU A 26 8.19 -35.03 38.30
C LEU A 26 6.66 -34.93 38.40
N PRO A 27 5.93 -34.88 37.27
CA PRO A 27 4.49 -35.10 37.23
C PRO A 27 4.08 -36.42 37.93
N GLU A 28 2.96 -36.42 38.65
CA GLU A 28 2.50 -37.57 39.47
C GLU A 28 2.37 -38.87 38.67
N ASN A 29 1.89 -38.78 37.42
CA ASN A 29 1.77 -39.90 36.50
C ASN A 29 3.14 -40.51 36.12
N LEU A 30 4.21 -39.70 36.07
CA LEU A 30 5.57 -40.19 35.85
C LEU A 30 6.18 -40.79 37.11
N LYS A 31 5.92 -40.19 38.29
CA LYS A 31 6.35 -40.76 39.58
C LYS A 31 5.80 -42.17 39.77
N ALA A 32 4.50 -42.35 39.57
CA ALA A 32 3.82 -43.65 39.71
C ALA A 32 4.35 -44.72 38.74
N LEU A 33 4.89 -44.33 37.58
CA LEU A 33 5.52 -45.26 36.63
C LEU A 33 6.95 -45.65 37.03
N LEU A 34 7.69 -44.70 37.62
CA LEU A 34 9.04 -44.95 38.14
C LEU A 34 9.01 -45.81 39.40
N GLU A 35 8.09 -45.56 40.32
CA GLU A 35 7.95 -46.33 41.57
C GLU A 35 7.59 -47.80 41.33
N LYS A 36 6.93 -48.12 40.22
CA LYS A 36 6.63 -49.50 39.81
C LYS A 36 7.84 -50.28 39.32
N ASN A 37 8.90 -49.60 38.91
CA ASN A 37 10.09 -50.20 38.30
C ASN A 37 11.37 -49.58 38.88
N ILE A 38 11.50 -49.59 40.21
CA ILE A 38 12.70 -49.10 40.91
C ILE A 38 13.85 -50.09 40.65
N SER A 39 14.97 -49.60 40.14
CA SER A 39 16.22 -50.34 40.04
C SER A 39 17.03 -50.19 41.33
N LYS A 40 17.98 -51.10 41.56
CA LYS A 40 19.01 -50.91 42.61
C LYS A 40 20.11 -49.93 42.18
N ASP A 41 20.19 -49.67 40.88
CA ASP A 41 21.21 -48.85 40.22
C ASP A 41 20.66 -47.45 39.95
N LYS A 42 21.33 -46.42 40.49
CA LYS A 42 20.83 -45.03 40.47
C LYS A 42 20.84 -44.44 39.07
N GLU A 43 21.83 -44.84 38.27
CA GLU A 43 22.04 -44.46 36.88
C GLU A 43 20.89 -44.95 36.01
N THR A 44 20.51 -46.22 36.19
CA THR A 44 19.36 -46.82 35.51
C THR A 44 18.06 -46.09 35.83
N ASP A 45 17.83 -45.74 37.09
CA ASP A 45 16.61 -45.02 37.50
C ASP A 45 16.57 -43.58 36.95
N PHE A 46 17.73 -42.90 36.94
CA PHE A 46 17.86 -41.58 36.32
C PHE A 46 17.56 -41.62 34.81
N LEU A 47 18.13 -42.57 34.07
CA LEU A 47 17.91 -42.71 32.63
C LEU A 47 16.43 -43.01 32.30
N ARG A 48 15.77 -43.84 33.12
CA ARG A 48 14.32 -44.09 33.00
C ARG A 48 13.52 -42.82 33.21
N ALA A 49 13.85 -42.04 34.25
CA ALA A 49 13.19 -40.78 34.52
C ALA A 49 13.38 -39.77 33.37
N ALA A 50 14.59 -39.69 32.81
CA ALA A 50 14.90 -38.82 31.68
C ALA A 50 14.10 -39.19 30.42
N ILE A 51 14.02 -40.49 30.06
CA ILE A 51 13.26 -40.96 28.89
C ILE A 51 11.76 -40.69 29.06
N LEU A 52 11.22 -40.99 30.24
CA LEU A 52 9.80 -40.76 30.54
C LEU A 52 9.44 -39.28 30.52
N ALA A 53 10.28 -38.42 31.12
CA ALA A 53 10.09 -36.98 31.09
C ALA A 53 10.17 -36.39 29.68
N TRP A 54 11.10 -36.89 28.86
CA TRP A 54 11.25 -36.46 27.47
C TRP A 54 10.04 -36.86 26.62
N GLN A 55 9.57 -38.10 26.75
CA GLN A 55 8.35 -38.56 26.06
C GLN A 55 7.11 -37.78 26.53
N TYR A 56 6.99 -37.54 27.82
CA TYR A 56 5.89 -36.76 28.40
C TYR A 56 5.86 -35.33 27.85
N GLN A 57 7.01 -34.66 27.74
CA GLN A 57 7.07 -33.34 27.12
C GLN A 57 6.72 -33.41 25.63
N ARG A 58 7.32 -34.33 24.86
CA ARG A 58 7.06 -34.42 23.41
C ARG A 58 5.60 -34.76 23.09
N ALA A 59 4.96 -35.61 23.88
CA ALA A 59 3.57 -36.02 23.66
C ALA A 59 2.56 -35.04 24.27
N GLY A 60 2.94 -34.32 25.34
CA GLY A 60 2.06 -33.41 26.08
C GLY A 60 2.18 -31.93 25.70
N GLN A 61 3.15 -31.55 24.87
CA GLN A 61 3.32 -30.17 24.46
C GLN A 61 2.23 -29.77 23.45
N VAL A 62 1.33 -28.89 23.90
CA VAL A 62 0.36 -28.24 23.01
C VAL A 62 1.06 -27.07 22.33
N SER A 63 0.88 -26.94 21.01
CA SER A 63 1.40 -25.80 20.25
C SER A 63 0.94 -24.48 20.87
N GLU A 64 1.87 -23.54 20.97
CA GLU A 64 1.55 -22.21 21.48
C GLU A 64 0.49 -21.57 20.58
N LYS A 65 -0.62 -21.13 21.20
CA LYS A 65 -1.67 -20.42 20.48
C LYS A 65 -1.17 -19.00 20.18
N LEU A 66 -0.64 -18.81 18.98
CA LEU A 66 -0.33 -17.48 18.47
C LEU A 66 -1.63 -16.68 18.32
N THR A 67 -1.74 -15.60 19.10
CA THR A 67 -2.78 -14.60 18.86
C THR A 67 -2.29 -13.70 17.75
N LEU A 68 -2.85 -13.88 16.55
CA LEU A 68 -2.55 -13.01 15.43
C LEU A 68 -3.24 -11.65 15.62
N PRO A 69 -2.58 -10.54 15.28
CA PRO A 69 -3.24 -9.25 15.20
C PRO A 69 -4.45 -9.32 14.27
N GLN A 70 -5.59 -8.77 14.70
CA GLN A 70 -6.79 -8.70 13.88
C GLN A 70 -6.64 -7.57 12.86
N PHE A 71 -6.46 -7.93 11.60
CA PHE A 71 -6.48 -6.97 10.50
C PHE A 71 -7.85 -6.94 9.85
N LYS A 72 -8.32 -5.74 9.48
CA LYS A 72 -9.50 -5.62 8.62
C LYS A 72 -9.19 -6.36 7.30
N PRO A 73 -10.05 -7.29 6.84
CA PRO A 73 -9.89 -7.91 5.54
C PRO A 73 -9.83 -6.87 4.42
N CYS A 74 -9.09 -7.19 3.36
CA CYS A 74 -9.08 -6.37 2.15
C CYS A 74 -10.51 -6.22 1.62
N GLU A 75 -10.89 -4.99 1.28
CA GLU A 75 -12.17 -4.73 0.61
C GLU A 75 -12.17 -5.39 -0.78
N PRO A 76 -13.34 -5.84 -1.28
CA PRO A 76 -13.44 -6.43 -2.60
C PRO A 76 -13.05 -5.42 -3.68
N GLU A 77 -12.44 -5.91 -4.74
CA GLU A 77 -12.11 -5.08 -5.90
C GLU A 77 -13.39 -4.72 -6.67
N THR A 78 -13.56 -3.44 -6.95
CA THR A 78 -14.72 -2.91 -7.70
C THR A 78 -14.39 -2.70 -9.17
N GLN A 79 -13.11 -2.58 -9.51
CA GLN A 79 -12.64 -2.41 -10.89
C GLN A 79 -12.55 -3.75 -11.62
N THR A 80 -12.63 -3.69 -12.95
CA THR A 80 -12.54 -4.89 -13.79
C THR A 80 -11.08 -5.32 -13.93
N TYR A 81 -10.79 -6.61 -13.74
CA TYR A 81 -9.46 -7.14 -14.03
C TYR A 81 -9.14 -7.05 -15.52
N CYS A 82 -7.87 -6.78 -15.85
CA CYS A 82 -7.44 -6.78 -17.24
C CYS A 82 -7.70 -8.16 -17.87
N PRO A 83 -8.12 -8.22 -19.14
CA PRO A 83 -8.48 -9.48 -19.79
C PRO A 83 -7.25 -10.37 -19.99
N VAL A 84 -7.46 -11.69 -20.12
CA VAL A 84 -6.38 -12.69 -20.21
C VAL A 84 -5.28 -12.31 -21.23
N PRO A 85 -5.57 -11.82 -22.45
CA PRO A 85 -4.52 -11.40 -23.38
C PRO A 85 -3.64 -10.26 -22.84
N ALA A 86 -4.23 -9.30 -22.11
CA ALA A 86 -3.47 -8.21 -21.49
C ALA A 86 -2.62 -8.70 -20.31
N GLN A 87 -3.10 -9.71 -19.57
CA GLN A 87 -2.32 -10.34 -18.50
C GLN A 87 -1.08 -11.05 -19.04
N VAL A 88 -1.19 -11.72 -20.20
CA VAL A 88 -0.04 -12.35 -20.86
C VAL A 88 0.98 -11.29 -21.27
N VAL A 89 0.54 -10.18 -21.87
CA VAL A 89 1.44 -9.06 -22.21
C VAL A 89 2.13 -8.50 -20.97
N LEU A 90 1.37 -8.26 -19.88
CA LEU A 90 1.93 -7.77 -18.63
C LEU A 90 2.98 -8.75 -18.07
N LYS A 91 2.68 -10.04 -18.08
CA LYS A 91 3.60 -11.06 -17.61
C LYS A 91 4.90 -11.04 -18.41
N THR A 92 4.81 -11.06 -19.74
CA THR A 92 5.99 -11.01 -20.62
C THR A 92 6.83 -9.76 -20.34
N LEU A 93 6.20 -8.59 -20.24
CA LEU A 93 6.91 -7.33 -19.98
C LEU A 93 7.66 -7.31 -18.63
N ILE A 94 7.10 -7.91 -17.57
CA ILE A 94 7.74 -7.93 -16.25
C ILE A 94 8.78 -9.07 -16.15
N ASP A 95 8.67 -10.11 -16.98
CA ASP A 95 9.62 -11.23 -17.01
C ASP A 95 10.88 -10.94 -17.85
N GLU A 96 10.87 -9.91 -18.70
CA GLU A 96 12.03 -9.46 -19.47
C GLU A 96 13.17 -8.94 -18.56
N GLU A 97 14.42 -9.32 -18.86
CA GLU A 97 15.61 -8.86 -18.14
C GLU A 97 15.78 -7.33 -18.22
N GLU A 98 15.51 -6.76 -19.40
CA GLU A 98 15.49 -5.32 -19.64
C GLU A 98 14.07 -4.88 -20.02
N LEU A 99 13.28 -4.58 -18.99
CA LEU A 99 11.91 -4.12 -19.18
C LEU A 99 11.86 -2.83 -20.01
N ASN A 100 11.12 -2.89 -21.12
CA ASN A 100 10.91 -1.75 -22.00
C ASN A 100 9.93 -0.72 -21.38
N ILE A 101 10.47 0.41 -20.91
CA ILE A 101 9.71 1.49 -20.26
C ILE A 101 8.61 2.06 -21.17
N ASN A 102 8.85 2.17 -22.47
CA ASN A 102 7.87 2.74 -23.41
C ASN A 102 6.66 1.81 -23.58
N LEU A 103 6.90 0.50 -23.67
CA LEU A 103 5.83 -0.49 -23.73
C LEU A 103 5.05 -0.55 -22.41
N LEU A 104 5.73 -0.51 -21.27
CA LEU A 104 5.07 -0.44 -19.97
C LEU A 104 4.20 0.82 -19.85
N LYS A 105 4.70 1.98 -20.26
CA LYS A 105 3.93 3.23 -20.27
C LYS A 105 2.68 3.12 -21.15
N LEU A 106 2.81 2.54 -22.34
CA LEU A 106 1.67 2.29 -23.23
C LEU A 106 0.65 1.34 -22.59
N PHE A 107 1.13 0.26 -21.97
CA PHE A 107 0.28 -0.70 -21.28
C PHE A 107 -0.51 -0.04 -20.14
N LEU A 108 0.18 0.70 -19.27
CA LEU A 108 -0.42 1.42 -18.15
C LEU A 108 -1.45 2.45 -18.62
N GLN A 109 -1.16 3.17 -19.71
CA GLN A 109 -2.10 4.09 -20.32
C GLN A 109 -3.38 3.37 -20.77
N LYS A 110 -3.25 2.22 -21.45
CA LYS A 110 -4.41 1.43 -21.91
C LYS A 110 -5.22 0.85 -20.77
N CYS A 111 -4.58 0.40 -19.69
CA CYS A 111 -5.28 -0.04 -18.49
C CYS A 111 -6.05 1.12 -17.84
N HIS A 112 -5.45 2.30 -17.75
CA HIS A 112 -6.11 3.48 -17.20
C HIS A 112 -7.32 3.93 -18.05
N GLU A 113 -7.19 3.97 -19.37
CA GLU A 113 -8.30 4.31 -20.30
C GLU A 113 -9.51 3.38 -20.12
N LYS A 114 -9.28 2.12 -19.73
CA LYS A 114 -10.31 1.10 -19.57
C LYS A 114 -10.68 0.80 -18.12
N ASN A 115 -10.13 1.54 -17.15
CA ASN A 115 -10.29 1.29 -15.71
C ASN A 115 -10.01 -0.17 -15.32
N TRP A 116 -8.93 -0.73 -15.87
CA TRP A 116 -8.49 -2.08 -15.58
C TRP A 116 -7.49 -2.13 -14.43
N VAL A 117 -7.62 -3.16 -13.60
CA VAL A 117 -6.64 -3.54 -12.56
C VAL A 117 -5.94 -4.83 -12.92
N ALA A 118 -4.72 -4.99 -12.42
CA ALA A 118 -4.00 -6.25 -12.56
C ALA A 118 -4.60 -7.32 -11.62
N PRO A 119 -4.62 -8.58 -12.07
CA PRO A 119 -4.94 -9.71 -11.21
C PRO A 119 -4.04 -9.80 -9.96
N PRO A 120 -4.53 -10.42 -8.87
CA PRO A 120 -3.81 -10.49 -7.59
C PRO A 120 -2.38 -11.03 -7.66
N GLU A 121 -2.11 -11.97 -8.57
CA GLU A 121 -0.80 -12.61 -8.75
C GLU A 121 0.31 -11.64 -9.19
N PHE A 122 -0.05 -10.51 -9.80
CA PHE A 122 0.93 -9.51 -10.25
C PHE A 122 1.17 -8.39 -9.23
N VAL A 123 0.32 -8.25 -8.21
CA VAL A 123 0.32 -7.09 -7.30
C VAL A 123 1.68 -6.87 -6.63
N VAL A 124 2.27 -7.91 -6.03
CA VAL A 124 3.56 -7.78 -5.32
C VAL A 124 4.69 -7.40 -6.29
N ARG A 125 4.68 -7.96 -7.50
CA ARG A 125 5.68 -7.62 -8.52
C ARG A 125 5.56 -6.17 -8.97
N LEU A 126 4.34 -5.71 -9.20
CA LEU A 126 4.05 -4.31 -9.56
C LEU A 126 4.46 -3.33 -8.45
N LEU A 127 4.18 -3.66 -7.18
CA LEU A 127 4.61 -2.83 -6.05
C LEU A 127 6.14 -2.74 -5.93
N ASN A 128 6.85 -3.85 -6.16
CA ASN A 128 8.31 -3.85 -6.18
C ASN A 128 8.88 -3.08 -7.38
N LEU A 129 8.23 -3.15 -8.54
CA LEU A 129 8.60 -2.38 -9.73
C LEU A 129 8.40 -0.87 -9.49
N ALA A 130 7.28 -0.48 -8.89
CA ALA A 130 6.98 0.90 -8.51
C ALA A 130 7.97 1.48 -7.47
N LYS A 131 8.64 0.62 -6.69
CA LYS A 131 9.71 1.01 -5.75
C LYS A 131 11.01 1.38 -6.46
N ASP A 132 11.31 0.77 -7.60
CA ASP A 132 12.57 1.00 -8.30
C ASP A 132 12.64 2.45 -8.83
N LYS A 133 13.78 3.10 -8.57
CA LYS A 133 14.04 4.48 -8.98
C LYS A 133 13.90 4.68 -10.49
N LYS A 134 14.18 3.65 -11.30
CA LYS A 134 14.02 3.67 -12.76
C LYS A 134 12.59 3.99 -13.20
N TYR A 135 11.58 3.56 -12.43
CA TYR A 135 10.16 3.70 -12.76
C TYR A 135 9.44 4.75 -11.90
N LYS A 136 10.18 5.65 -11.25
CA LYS A 136 9.61 6.68 -10.38
C LYS A 136 8.55 7.54 -11.06
N SER A 137 8.71 7.84 -12.36
CA SER A 137 7.72 8.58 -13.15
C SER A 137 6.41 7.81 -13.39
N LEU A 138 6.47 6.47 -13.40
CA LEU A 138 5.33 5.58 -13.60
C LEU A 138 4.74 5.06 -12.28
N GLN A 139 5.35 5.38 -11.13
CA GLN A 139 5.02 4.86 -9.82
C GLN A 139 3.52 4.99 -9.48
N LYS A 140 2.93 6.18 -9.72
CA LYS A 140 1.50 6.42 -9.47
C LYS A 140 0.60 5.50 -10.32
N GLN A 141 0.95 5.30 -11.59
CA GLN A 141 0.18 4.49 -12.53
C GLN A 141 0.31 2.99 -12.20
N LEU A 142 1.52 2.55 -11.86
CA LEU A 142 1.79 1.19 -11.38
C LEU A 142 1.01 0.89 -10.10
N PHE A 143 1.00 1.83 -9.15
CA PHE A 143 0.25 1.65 -7.92
C PHE A 143 -1.26 1.60 -8.17
N LYS A 144 -1.80 2.49 -9.00
CA LYS A 144 -3.23 2.44 -9.40
C LYS A 144 -3.62 1.10 -10.01
N LEU A 145 -2.74 0.49 -10.82
CA LEU A 145 -3.00 -0.82 -11.43
C LEU A 145 -3.16 -1.95 -10.40
N THR A 146 -2.61 -1.81 -9.19
CA THR A 146 -2.70 -2.84 -8.14
C THR A 146 -4.03 -2.88 -7.39
N GLY A 147 -4.89 -1.86 -7.59
CA GLY A 147 -6.24 -1.80 -7.02
C GLY A 147 -6.28 -1.84 -5.48
N LYS A 148 -7.41 -2.28 -4.94
CA LYS A 148 -7.66 -2.36 -3.49
C LYS A 148 -6.72 -3.28 -2.76
N ARG A 149 -6.24 -4.33 -3.43
CA ARG A 149 -5.29 -5.26 -2.84
C ARG A 149 -3.90 -4.64 -2.65
N GLY A 150 -3.46 -3.81 -3.58
CA GLY A 150 -2.23 -3.05 -3.43
C GLY A 150 -2.31 -2.01 -2.33
N GLU A 151 -3.43 -1.28 -2.24
CA GLU A 151 -3.72 -0.36 -1.14
C GLU A 151 -3.66 -1.07 0.23
N TRP A 152 -4.31 -2.23 0.34
CA TRP A 152 -4.31 -3.04 1.56
C TRP A 152 -2.89 -3.55 1.91
N LEU A 153 -2.14 -4.07 0.93
CA LEU A 153 -0.77 -4.55 1.16
C LEU A 153 0.20 -3.45 1.56
N ALA A 154 0.03 -2.23 1.03
CA ALA A 154 0.88 -1.08 1.36
C ALA A 154 0.81 -0.68 2.84
N GLN A 155 -0.26 -1.04 3.56
CA GLN A 155 -0.40 -0.78 5.00
C GLN A 155 0.61 -1.57 5.85
N PHE A 156 1.06 -2.73 5.35
CA PHE A 156 1.99 -3.61 6.06
C PHE A 156 3.46 -3.31 5.76
N LYS A 157 3.74 -2.60 4.66
CA LYS A 157 5.10 -2.29 4.23
C LYS A 157 5.22 -0.83 3.78
N PRO A 158 5.88 0.03 4.58
CA PRO A 158 6.03 1.46 4.27
C PRO A 158 6.65 1.74 2.89
N ASP A 159 7.56 0.87 2.43
CA ASP A 159 8.19 0.96 1.11
C ASP A 159 7.20 0.91 -0.07
N TRP A 160 5.99 0.38 0.14
CA TRP A 160 4.93 0.28 -0.86
C TRP A 160 3.87 1.36 -0.71
N ASN A 161 4.00 2.23 0.28
CA ASN A 161 3.12 3.36 0.47
C ASN A 161 3.52 4.51 -0.47
N PHE A 162 3.23 4.33 -1.75
CA PHE A 162 3.48 5.33 -2.81
C PHE A 162 2.40 6.40 -2.87
N VAL A 163 1.27 6.16 -2.21
CA VAL A 163 0.29 7.19 -1.90
C VAL A 163 0.88 8.02 -0.77
N GLN A 164 1.87 8.85 -1.09
CA GLN A 164 1.96 10.08 -0.34
C GLN A 164 0.58 10.71 -0.50
N ALA A 165 -0.13 10.90 0.62
CA ALA A 165 -1.20 11.88 0.66
C ALA A 165 -0.63 13.10 -0.01
N VAL A 166 -1.09 13.39 -1.24
CA VAL A 166 -0.55 14.49 -1.99
C VAL A 166 -0.85 15.68 -1.11
N ASP A 167 0.20 16.25 -0.52
CA ASP A 167 0.08 17.51 0.18
C ASP A 167 -0.20 18.53 -0.92
N TYR A 168 -1.49 18.66 -1.22
CA TYR A 168 -2.00 19.49 -2.30
C TYR A 168 -1.51 20.92 -2.11
N ALA A 169 -1.36 21.38 -0.86
CA ALA A 169 -0.79 22.69 -0.57
C ALA A 169 0.69 22.76 -0.99
N LYS A 170 1.51 21.78 -0.58
CA LYS A 170 2.93 21.75 -0.96
C LYS A 170 3.15 21.65 -2.46
N VAL A 171 2.40 20.80 -3.17
CA VAL A 171 2.52 20.67 -4.63
C VAL A 171 2.01 21.93 -5.34
N TRP A 172 1.02 22.61 -4.78
CA TRP A 172 0.55 23.88 -5.33
C TRP A 172 1.59 24.99 -5.19
N ASP A 173 2.27 25.05 -4.05
CA ASP A 173 3.22 26.13 -3.74
C ASP A 173 4.59 25.90 -4.39
N GLU A 174 5.07 24.65 -4.45
CA GLU A 174 6.43 24.31 -4.94
C GLU A 174 6.46 23.72 -6.35
N GLY A 175 5.32 23.24 -6.86
CA GLY A 175 5.25 22.46 -8.11
C GLY A 175 5.40 23.29 -9.38
N LYS A 176 5.91 22.65 -10.45
CA LYS A 176 5.97 23.27 -11.78
C LYS A 176 4.60 23.24 -12.47
N GLY A 177 4.41 24.05 -13.52
CA GLY A 177 3.09 24.25 -14.16
C GLY A 177 2.32 22.96 -14.50
N GLN A 178 2.98 21.94 -15.04
CA GLN A 178 2.33 20.66 -15.37
C GLN A 178 1.99 19.83 -14.12
N GLU A 179 2.85 19.83 -13.11
CA GLU A 179 2.62 19.14 -11.84
C GLU A 179 1.46 19.78 -11.06
N ARG A 180 1.39 21.13 -11.05
CA ARG A 180 0.27 21.88 -10.48
C ARG A 180 -1.04 21.59 -11.20
N LEU A 181 -1.03 21.47 -12.53
CA LEU A 181 -2.21 21.13 -13.32
C LEU A 181 -2.71 19.72 -13.03
N GLU A 182 -1.83 18.72 -13.02
CA GLU A 182 -2.20 17.33 -12.71
C GLU A 182 -2.80 17.24 -11.31
N MET A 183 -2.17 17.90 -10.34
CA MET A 183 -2.67 17.99 -8.98
C MET A 183 -4.03 18.66 -8.90
N PHE A 184 -4.22 19.79 -9.59
CA PHE A 184 -5.50 20.50 -9.63
C PHE A 184 -6.62 19.64 -10.21
N VAL A 185 -6.35 18.87 -11.27
CA VAL A 185 -7.31 17.95 -11.87
C VAL A 185 -7.66 16.82 -10.92
N ASP A 186 -6.68 16.25 -10.22
CA ASP A 186 -6.92 15.25 -9.18
C ASP A 186 -7.79 15.82 -8.04
N LEU A 187 -7.52 17.06 -7.61
CA LEU A 187 -8.31 17.75 -6.60
C LEU A 187 -9.74 18.05 -7.10
N ARG A 188 -9.94 18.50 -8.35
CA ARG A 188 -11.28 18.71 -8.94
C ARG A 188 -12.11 17.42 -8.96
N LYS A 189 -11.47 16.26 -9.16
CA LYS A 189 -12.17 14.96 -9.14
C LYS A 189 -12.59 14.54 -7.74
N ALA A 190 -11.76 14.84 -6.73
CA ALA A 190 -11.98 14.44 -5.35
C ALA A 190 -12.88 15.43 -4.58
N ASP A 191 -12.66 16.73 -4.74
CA ASP A 191 -13.30 17.82 -4.03
C ASP A 191 -13.36 19.08 -4.93
N PRO A 192 -14.41 19.18 -5.78
CA PRO A 192 -14.60 20.31 -6.69
C PRO A 192 -14.58 21.69 -6.01
N GLU A 193 -15.19 21.79 -4.82
CA GLU A 193 -15.29 23.03 -4.07
C GLU A 193 -13.91 23.52 -3.63
N LYS A 194 -13.13 22.63 -3.01
CA LYS A 194 -11.78 22.96 -2.54
C LYS A 194 -10.84 23.34 -3.68
N ALA A 195 -10.96 22.67 -4.83
CA ALA A 195 -10.20 23.05 -6.02
C ALA A 195 -10.59 24.44 -6.53
N ARG A 196 -11.90 24.76 -6.61
CA ARG A 196 -12.38 26.09 -7.01
C ARG A 196 -11.86 27.18 -6.08
N GLN A 197 -11.97 26.99 -4.76
CA GLN A 197 -11.47 27.93 -3.75
C GLN A 197 -9.95 28.14 -3.87
N LEU A 198 -9.20 27.08 -4.13
CA LEU A 198 -7.75 27.15 -4.32
C LEU A 198 -7.38 28.03 -5.51
N LEU A 199 -8.02 27.82 -6.67
CA LEU A 199 -7.73 28.63 -7.86
C LEU A 199 -8.21 30.07 -7.70
N GLN A 200 -9.37 30.30 -7.09
CA GLN A 200 -9.86 31.65 -6.77
C GLN A 200 -8.82 32.46 -5.98
N LYS A 201 -8.19 31.83 -4.98
CA LYS A 201 -7.19 32.48 -4.12
C LYS A 201 -5.91 32.87 -4.87
N THR A 202 -5.43 32.04 -5.80
CA THR A 202 -4.17 32.32 -6.51
C THR A 202 -4.35 32.91 -7.90
N TRP A 203 -5.60 33.09 -8.36
CA TRP A 203 -5.94 33.50 -9.73
C TRP A 203 -5.15 34.72 -10.21
N GLN A 204 -5.01 35.76 -9.39
CA GLN A 204 -4.32 37.00 -9.78
C GLN A 204 -2.80 36.84 -9.91
N GLN A 205 -2.23 35.78 -9.34
CA GLN A 205 -0.79 35.51 -9.35
C GLN A 205 -0.38 34.57 -10.50
N GLU A 206 -1.34 33.91 -11.15
CA GLU A 206 -1.04 32.95 -12.21
C GLU A 206 -0.64 33.61 -13.53
N ALA A 207 0.38 33.06 -14.17
CA ALA A 207 0.75 33.41 -15.54
C ALA A 207 -0.34 32.99 -16.53
N TYR A 208 -0.49 33.75 -17.63
CA TYR A 208 -1.58 33.55 -18.60
C TYR A 208 -1.69 32.12 -19.15
N ASN A 209 -0.58 31.51 -19.58
CA ASN A 209 -0.60 30.15 -20.12
C ASN A 209 -1.08 29.12 -19.08
N THR A 210 -0.71 29.35 -17.81
CA THR A 210 -1.15 28.52 -16.68
C THR A 210 -2.63 28.73 -16.39
N LYS A 211 -3.14 29.98 -16.48
CA LYS A 211 -4.57 30.29 -16.33
C LYS A 211 -5.42 29.48 -17.30
N THR A 212 -5.08 29.44 -18.58
CA THR A 212 -5.85 28.69 -19.58
C THR A 212 -5.88 27.20 -19.27
N ALA A 213 -4.73 26.62 -18.90
CA ALA A 213 -4.65 25.21 -18.54
C ALA A 213 -5.48 24.87 -17.30
N LEU A 214 -5.38 25.69 -16.24
CA LEU A 214 -6.11 25.49 -14.98
C LEU A 214 -7.63 25.67 -15.16
N VAL A 215 -8.06 26.69 -15.90
CA VAL A 215 -9.48 26.89 -16.23
C VAL A 215 -10.02 25.71 -17.04
N ASN A 216 -9.27 25.20 -18.04
CA ASN A 216 -9.69 24.00 -18.76
C ASN A 216 -9.82 22.76 -17.85
N GLY A 217 -9.14 22.74 -16.70
CA GLY A 217 -9.29 21.72 -15.67
C GLY A 217 -10.71 21.60 -15.10
N PHE A 218 -11.52 22.67 -15.16
CA PHE A 218 -12.90 22.69 -14.66
C PHE A 218 -13.83 21.71 -15.39
N LYS A 219 -13.45 21.23 -16.59
CA LYS A 219 -14.17 20.17 -17.30
C LYS A 219 -14.34 18.88 -16.48
N ASN A 220 -13.49 18.66 -15.48
CA ASN A 220 -13.63 17.55 -14.55
C ASN A 220 -14.59 17.96 -13.43
N ASN A 221 -15.78 17.36 -13.37
CA ASN A 221 -16.83 17.68 -12.40
C ASN A 221 -17.27 19.15 -12.42
N LEU A 222 -17.53 19.70 -13.62
CA LEU A 222 -18.13 21.03 -13.78
C LEU A 222 -19.51 21.06 -13.13
N SER A 223 -19.82 22.10 -12.35
CA SER A 223 -21.12 22.26 -11.69
C SER A 223 -21.56 23.72 -11.61
N GLN A 224 -22.85 23.97 -11.34
CA GLN A 224 -23.40 25.33 -11.24
C GLN A 224 -22.72 26.20 -10.17
N GLU A 225 -22.08 25.60 -9.17
CA GLU A 225 -21.30 26.36 -8.19
C GLU A 225 -20.04 27.02 -8.78
N ASP A 226 -19.59 26.59 -9.96
CA ASP A 226 -18.46 27.18 -10.66
C ASP A 226 -18.85 28.44 -11.45
N GLU A 227 -20.14 28.63 -11.74
CA GLU A 227 -20.65 29.73 -12.57
C GLU A 227 -20.20 31.13 -12.09
N PRO A 228 -20.33 31.50 -10.79
CA PRO A 228 -19.96 32.84 -10.34
C PRO A 228 -18.49 33.18 -10.60
N PHE A 229 -17.62 32.18 -10.46
CA PHE A 229 -16.19 32.36 -10.69
C PHE A 229 -15.85 32.45 -12.17
N LEU A 230 -16.45 31.58 -13.00
CA LEU A 230 -16.23 31.61 -14.45
C LEU A 230 -16.77 32.90 -15.07
N GLN A 231 -17.88 33.43 -14.55
CA GLN A 231 -18.44 34.72 -14.97
C GLN A 231 -17.53 35.88 -14.58
N GLN A 232 -17.00 35.88 -13.35
CA GLN A 232 -15.99 36.86 -12.93
C GLN A 232 -14.77 36.84 -13.85
N ILE A 233 -14.25 35.66 -14.20
CA ILE A 233 -13.13 35.52 -15.13
C ILE A 233 -13.50 36.07 -16.52
N PHE A 234 -14.70 35.76 -17.01
CA PHE A 234 -15.17 36.26 -18.30
C PHE A 234 -15.17 37.80 -18.37
N GLU A 235 -15.71 38.46 -17.34
CA GLU A 235 -15.74 39.92 -17.24
C GLU A 235 -14.33 40.52 -17.18
N GLU A 236 -13.44 39.96 -16.38
CA GLU A 236 -12.02 40.37 -16.29
C GLU A 236 -11.35 40.31 -17.67
N ILE A 237 -11.57 39.22 -18.41
CA ILE A 237 -10.98 39.01 -19.73
C ILE A 237 -11.57 39.98 -20.76
N GLN A 238 -12.87 40.25 -20.74
CA GLN A 238 -13.49 41.21 -21.65
C GLN A 238 -12.87 42.60 -21.52
N ILE A 239 -12.61 43.03 -20.28
CA ILE A 239 -11.94 44.31 -20.00
C ILE A 239 -10.50 44.27 -20.50
N ALA A 240 -9.73 43.21 -20.19
CA ALA A 240 -8.32 43.09 -20.59
C ALA A 240 -8.11 42.97 -22.11
N ARG A 241 -9.05 42.33 -22.82
CA ARG A 241 -9.01 42.10 -24.26
C ARG A 241 -9.03 43.38 -25.07
N THR A 242 -9.61 44.46 -24.54
CA THR A 242 -9.59 45.79 -25.17
C THR A 242 -8.15 46.31 -25.40
N LYS A 243 -7.16 45.81 -24.64
CA LYS A 243 -5.76 46.24 -24.71
C LYS A 243 -4.83 45.25 -25.41
N LYS A 244 -5.09 43.94 -25.32
CA LYS A 244 -4.23 42.88 -25.90
C LYS A 244 -5.06 41.70 -26.42
N LYS A 245 -5.62 41.84 -27.62
CA LYS A 245 -6.65 40.94 -28.16
C LYS A 245 -6.21 39.49 -28.34
N ASP A 246 -4.97 39.27 -28.80
CA ASP A 246 -4.48 37.93 -29.16
C ASP A 246 -4.04 37.10 -27.96
N VAL A 247 -3.57 37.75 -26.90
CA VAL A 247 -3.11 37.05 -25.71
C VAL A 247 -4.29 36.31 -25.08
N TYR A 248 -5.45 36.96 -24.90
CA TYR A 248 -6.57 36.42 -24.12
C TYR A 248 -7.59 35.57 -24.91
N ALA A 249 -7.37 35.34 -26.21
CA ALA A 249 -8.36 34.69 -27.07
C ALA A 249 -8.65 33.24 -26.63
N ASP A 250 -7.61 32.47 -26.32
CA ASP A 250 -7.74 31.06 -25.93
C ASP A 250 -8.43 30.91 -24.57
N LEU A 251 -8.03 31.71 -23.58
CA LEU A 251 -8.66 31.71 -22.27
C LEU A 251 -10.14 32.10 -22.35
N LEU A 252 -10.46 33.14 -23.13
CA LEU A 252 -11.86 33.54 -23.35
C LEU A 252 -12.68 32.39 -23.96
N LYS A 253 -12.12 31.71 -24.97
CA LYS A 253 -12.77 30.57 -25.60
C LYS A 253 -13.02 29.46 -24.59
N THR A 254 -12.05 29.11 -23.74
CA THR A 254 -12.21 28.09 -22.71
C THR A 254 -13.28 28.47 -21.69
N VAL A 255 -13.31 29.72 -21.23
CA VAL A 255 -14.30 30.18 -20.24
C VAL A 255 -15.72 30.16 -20.83
N VAL A 256 -15.89 30.62 -22.07
CA VAL A 256 -17.18 30.59 -22.76
C VAL A 256 -17.65 29.15 -22.98
N ASP A 257 -16.76 28.24 -23.39
CA ASP A 257 -17.06 26.81 -23.54
C ASP A 257 -17.59 26.20 -22.22
N LEU A 258 -16.96 26.55 -21.10
CA LEU A 258 -17.38 26.07 -19.77
C LEU A 258 -18.71 26.67 -19.32
N LEU A 259 -18.91 27.99 -19.46
CA LEU A 259 -20.18 28.65 -19.10
C LEU A 259 -21.37 28.12 -19.91
N LEU A 260 -21.16 27.78 -21.18
CA LEU A 260 -22.19 27.18 -22.03
C LEU A 260 -22.44 25.69 -21.74
N SER A 261 -21.58 25.07 -20.92
CA SER A 261 -21.68 23.66 -20.53
C SER A 261 -22.28 23.46 -19.13
N LEU A 262 -22.71 24.54 -18.46
CA LEU A 262 -23.31 24.57 -17.11
C LEU A 262 -24.83 24.40 -17.11
#